data_AF-A0A447P7M2-F1
#
_entry.id   AF-A0A447P7M2-F1
#
_cell.length_a   1.000
_cell.length_b   1.000
_cell.length_c   1.000
_cell.angle_alpha   90.00
_cell.angle_beta   90.00
_cell.angle_gamma   90.00
#
_symmetry.space_group_name_H-M   'P 1'
#
loop_
_entity.id
_entity.type
_entity.pdbx_description
1 polymer ?
#
loop_
_entity_poly.entity_id
_entity_poly.type
_entity_poly.pdbx_seq_one_letter_code
_entity_poly.pdbx_strand_id
1 'polypeptide(L)'
;MQHGKCVENQRADTLLSAPTHPYTQKLLNSEPTGDPVPLPAGQTPLLEVDRLRVAFPIRKGILKRVVDHNVVVNNISFTLHPGETLGLVGESGSGKSTTGLALLRLIRSEGRIVFDGQSLDTLNRRQLLPVRHRIQVVFQDPNSSLNPRLNVLQIIEEGLRVHQPTLSGAQREQQVKAVMMEVGLDPETRHRYPAEFSGGQRQRIAVARALILKPSLIILDEPTSSLDKPFRRRFLPS
;
A
#
# COMPACT_ATOMS: atom_id res chain seq x y z
N MET A 1 23.01 -12.86 -2.03
CA MET A 1 22.40 -13.92 -2.87
C MET A 1 21.51 -13.28 -3.92
N GLN A 2 21.59 -13.72 -5.18
CA GLN A 2 20.67 -13.32 -6.28
C GLN A 2 20.28 -14.58 -7.06
N HIS A 3 18.98 -14.79 -7.33
CA HIS A 3 18.46 -15.99 -8.01
C HIS A 3 18.96 -17.32 -7.40
N GLY A 4 19.06 -17.39 -6.07
CA GLY A 4 19.54 -18.58 -5.35
C GLY A 4 21.05 -18.83 -5.41
N LYS A 5 21.84 -17.94 -6.03
CA LYS A 5 23.30 -18.04 -6.08
C LYS A 5 23.98 -17.02 -5.18
N CYS A 6 25.09 -17.43 -4.56
CA CYS A 6 25.97 -16.49 -3.87
C CYS A 6 26.70 -15.65 -4.93
N VAL A 7 26.41 -14.35 -4.94
CA VAL A 7 26.97 -13.41 -5.92
C VAL A 7 28.17 -12.63 -5.39
N GLU A 8 28.31 -12.57 -4.08
CA GLU A 8 29.45 -11.94 -3.40
C GLU A 8 29.51 -12.47 -1.96
N ASN A 9 30.72 -12.81 -1.50
CA ASN A 9 31.01 -13.23 -0.14
C ASN A 9 32.37 -12.66 0.28
N GLN A 10 32.38 -11.74 1.24
CA GLN A 10 33.57 -11.06 1.76
C GLN A 10 33.38 -10.75 3.25
N ARG A 11 34.42 -10.22 3.91
CA ARG A 11 34.28 -9.62 5.25
C ARG A 11 33.26 -8.48 5.21
N ALA A 12 32.47 -8.35 6.27
CA ALA A 12 31.39 -7.38 6.35
C ALA A 12 31.85 -5.93 6.06
N ASP A 13 32.98 -5.52 6.64
CA ASP A 13 33.53 -4.17 6.45
C ASP A 13 33.85 -3.89 4.98
N THR A 14 34.49 -4.84 4.29
CA THR A 14 34.84 -4.72 2.87
C THR A 14 33.59 -4.76 2.00
N LEU A 15 32.64 -5.62 2.32
CA LEU A 15 31.39 -5.75 1.58
C LEU A 15 30.53 -4.48 1.65
N LEU A 16 30.53 -3.78 2.79
CA LEU A 16 29.79 -2.54 2.99
C LEU A 16 30.49 -1.31 2.41
N SER A 17 31.83 -1.28 2.42
CA SER A 17 32.61 -0.11 1.98
C SER A 17 33.06 -0.17 0.51
N ALA A 18 33.32 -1.37 -0.03
CA ALA A 18 33.84 -1.58 -1.38
C ALA A 18 33.19 -2.81 -2.04
N PRO A 19 31.86 -2.86 -2.20
CA PRO A 19 31.17 -3.95 -2.88
C PRO A 19 31.63 -4.04 -4.34
N THR A 20 31.97 -5.24 -4.79
CA THR A 20 32.46 -5.51 -6.16
C THR A 20 31.36 -5.97 -7.10
N HIS A 21 30.35 -6.69 -6.60
CA HIS A 21 29.29 -7.22 -7.45
C HIS A 21 28.20 -6.16 -7.71
N PRO A 22 27.73 -5.97 -8.97
CA PRO A 22 26.72 -4.95 -9.31
C PRO A 22 25.43 -5.06 -8.50
N TYR A 23 24.99 -6.28 -8.18
CA TYR A 23 23.81 -6.51 -7.33
C TYR A 23 24.02 -6.04 -5.89
N THR A 24 25.20 -6.28 -5.30
CA THR A 24 25.53 -5.85 -3.93
C THR A 24 25.63 -4.32 -3.86
N GLN A 25 26.28 -3.71 -4.86
CA GLN A 25 26.30 -2.25 -5.03
C GLN A 25 24.88 -1.68 -5.11
N LYS A 26 24.01 -2.29 -5.93
CA LYS A 26 22.60 -1.90 -6.06
C LYS A 26 21.84 -2.00 -4.73
N LEU A 27 22.12 -3.02 -3.91
CA LEU A 27 21.51 -3.18 -2.59
C LEU A 27 21.99 -2.13 -1.59
N LEU A 28 23.28 -1.81 -1.56
CA LEU A 28 23.83 -0.82 -0.63
C LEU A 28 23.40 0.60 -1.01
N ASN A 29 23.35 0.90 -2.31
CA ASN A 29 22.88 2.18 -2.84
C ASN A 29 21.34 2.32 -2.87
N SER A 30 20.61 1.39 -2.25
CA SER A 30 19.15 1.43 -2.18
C SER A 30 18.60 2.06 -0.90
N GLU A 31 19.46 2.44 0.05
CA GLU A 31 19.05 3.30 1.14
C GLU A 31 18.75 4.71 0.60
N PRO A 32 17.58 5.29 0.91
CA PRO A 32 17.29 6.67 0.53
C PRO A 32 18.30 7.59 1.21
N THR A 33 19.08 8.30 0.40
CA THR A 33 20.04 9.32 0.81
C THR A 33 19.59 10.67 0.24
N GLY A 34 19.62 11.71 1.06
CA GLY A 34 19.18 13.06 0.69
C GLY A 34 18.31 13.70 1.78
N ASP A 35 18.11 15.00 1.65
CA ASP A 35 17.07 15.73 2.39
C ASP A 35 15.75 15.67 1.60
N PRO A 36 14.59 15.59 2.28
CA PRO A 36 13.29 15.55 1.63
C PRO A 36 13.12 16.68 0.61
N VAL A 37 12.71 16.35 -0.62
CA VAL A 37 12.34 17.36 -1.61
C VAL A 37 11.24 18.27 -1.02
N PRO A 38 11.47 19.60 -0.92
CA PRO A 38 10.48 20.51 -0.36
C PRO A 38 9.19 20.47 -1.18
N LEU A 39 8.06 20.32 -0.50
CA LEU A 39 6.75 20.39 -1.15
C LEU A 39 6.52 21.81 -1.70
N PRO A 40 6.06 21.95 -2.95
CA PRO A 40 5.63 23.24 -3.48
C PRO A 40 4.59 23.89 -2.56
N ALA A 41 4.83 25.14 -2.17
CA ALA A 41 3.93 25.90 -1.32
C ALA A 41 2.59 26.18 -2.02
N GLY A 42 1.49 26.20 -1.24
CA GLY A 42 0.17 26.60 -1.74
C GLY A 42 -0.63 25.51 -2.47
N GLN A 43 -0.21 24.26 -2.41
CA GLN A 43 -1.01 23.14 -2.93
C GLN A 43 -2.25 22.91 -2.07
N THR A 44 -3.39 22.65 -2.72
CA THR A 44 -4.58 22.15 -2.03
C THR A 44 -4.30 20.77 -1.44
N PRO A 45 -4.68 20.51 -0.18
CA PRO A 45 -4.56 19.19 0.41
C PRO A 45 -5.23 18.10 -0.42
N LEU A 46 -4.56 16.97 -0.56
CA LEU A 46 -5.15 15.78 -1.15
C LEU A 46 -6.05 15.06 -0.14
N LEU A 47 -5.64 15.01 1.13
CA LEU A 47 -6.40 14.41 2.22
C LEU A 47 -6.35 15.33 3.44
N GLU A 48 -7.53 15.67 3.97
CA GLU A 48 -7.68 16.36 5.25
C GLU A 48 -8.44 15.45 6.21
N VAL A 49 -7.91 15.31 7.42
CA VAL A 49 -8.51 14.51 8.48
C VAL A 49 -8.66 15.42 9.68
N ASP A 50 -9.88 15.58 10.19
CA ASP A 50 -10.16 16.35 11.40
C ASP A 50 -10.91 15.51 12.44
N ARG A 51 -10.29 15.42 13.63
CA ARG A 51 -10.83 14.77 14.83
C ARG A 51 -11.30 13.34 14.57
N LEU A 52 -10.52 12.58 13.80
CA LEU A 52 -10.81 11.19 13.50
C LEU A 52 -10.86 10.38 14.81
N ARG A 53 -11.98 9.68 15.01
CA ARG A 53 -12.18 8.79 16.15
C ARG A 53 -12.78 7.47 15.69
N VAL A 54 -12.24 6.37 16.23
CA VAL A 54 -12.73 5.01 15.97
C VAL A 54 -12.92 4.30 17.29
N ALA A 55 -14.14 3.81 17.53
CA ALA A 55 -14.48 3.05 18.71
C ALA A 55 -15.30 1.81 18.34
N PHE A 56 -15.00 0.68 18.96
CA PHE A 56 -15.67 -0.59 18.73
C PHE A 56 -16.61 -0.93 19.90
N PRO A 57 -17.85 -1.35 19.64
CA PRO A 57 -18.80 -1.66 20.69
C PRO A 57 -18.39 -2.92 21.48
N ILE A 58 -18.34 -2.79 22.80
CA ILE A 58 -18.18 -3.89 23.75
C ILE A 58 -19.58 -4.46 24.02
N ARG A 59 -19.77 -5.75 23.73
CA ARG A 59 -21.04 -6.45 23.93
C ARG A 59 -20.94 -7.47 25.06
N LYS A 60 -21.91 -7.48 25.98
CA LYS A 60 -21.98 -8.44 27.09
C LYS A 60 -23.37 -9.08 27.22
N GLY A 61 -23.41 -10.21 27.94
CA GLY A 61 -24.62 -10.97 28.23
C GLY A 61 -25.13 -11.82 27.07
N ILE A 62 -26.11 -12.67 27.34
CA ILE A 62 -26.71 -13.63 26.39
C ILE A 62 -27.32 -12.90 25.17
N LEU A 63 -27.88 -11.70 25.40
CA LEU A 63 -28.50 -10.87 24.36
C LEU A 63 -27.51 -9.97 23.60
N LYS A 64 -26.19 -10.07 23.86
CA LYS A 64 -25.13 -9.27 23.21
C LYS A 64 -25.42 -7.76 23.15
N ARG A 65 -25.94 -7.19 24.23
CA ARG A 65 -26.22 -5.74 24.31
C ARG A 65 -24.91 -4.96 24.36
N VAL A 66 -24.86 -3.80 23.69
CA VAL A 66 -23.72 -2.89 23.76
C VAL A 66 -23.71 -2.25 25.13
N VAL A 67 -22.61 -2.42 25.88
CA VAL A 67 -22.47 -1.91 27.25
C VAL A 67 -21.42 -0.82 27.36
N ASP A 68 -20.50 -0.73 26.39
CA ASP A 68 -19.42 0.25 26.37
C ASP A 68 -18.81 0.31 24.95
N HIS A 69 -17.85 1.19 24.72
CA HIS A 69 -17.07 1.29 23.48
C HIS A 69 -15.58 1.33 23.78
N ASN A 70 -14.83 0.40 23.18
CA ASN A 70 -13.38 0.43 23.20
C ASN A 70 -12.87 1.45 22.17
N VAL A 71 -12.33 2.58 22.63
CA VAL A 71 -11.76 3.61 21.75
C VAL A 71 -10.36 3.19 21.31
N VAL A 72 -10.17 3.00 20.00
CA VAL A 72 -8.88 2.55 19.42
C VAL A 72 -8.14 3.69 18.75
N VAL A 73 -8.88 4.63 18.18
CA VAL A 73 -8.32 5.88 17.62
C VAL A 73 -9.08 7.03 18.25
N ASN A 74 -8.35 8.00 18.81
CA ASN A 74 -8.96 9.13 19.48
C ASN A 74 -8.37 10.44 18.96
N ASN A 75 -9.21 11.25 18.31
CA ASN A 75 -8.92 12.63 17.96
C ASN A 75 -7.66 12.87 17.11
N ILE A 76 -7.48 12.09 16.03
CA ILE A 76 -6.38 12.30 15.09
C ILE A 76 -6.78 13.37 14.06
N SER A 77 -5.95 14.42 13.91
CA SER A 77 -6.07 15.43 12.85
C SER A 77 -4.76 15.58 12.11
N PHE A 78 -4.80 15.56 10.78
CA PHE A 78 -3.63 15.83 9.92
C PHE A 78 -4.08 16.19 8.50
N THR A 79 -3.12 16.70 7.73
CA THR A 79 -3.30 17.03 6.31
C THR A 79 -2.19 16.32 5.52
N LEU A 80 -2.50 15.89 4.31
CA LEU A 80 -1.56 15.27 3.38
C LEU A 80 -1.72 15.94 2.01
N HIS A 81 -0.63 16.44 1.46
CA HIS A 81 -0.58 17.09 0.15
C HIS A 81 -0.20 16.09 -0.95
N PRO A 82 -0.49 16.41 -2.22
CA PRO A 82 0.01 15.62 -3.34
C PRO A 82 1.54 15.47 -3.29
N GLY A 83 2.03 14.23 -3.44
CA GLY A 83 3.46 13.90 -3.40
C GLY A 83 4.07 13.85 -1.99
N GLU A 84 3.31 14.23 -0.95
CA GLU A 84 3.75 14.10 0.44
C GLU A 84 3.68 12.64 0.91
N THR A 85 4.63 12.27 1.78
CA THR A 85 4.60 10.99 2.49
C THR A 85 4.44 11.24 3.97
N LEU A 86 3.36 10.71 4.55
CA LEU A 86 3.10 10.79 5.99
C LEU A 86 3.34 9.43 6.65
N GLY A 87 4.25 9.39 7.62
CA GLY A 87 4.50 8.22 8.46
C GLY A 87 3.66 8.26 9.73
N LEU A 88 2.85 7.23 9.98
CA LEU A 88 2.16 7.02 11.26
C LEU A 88 2.91 5.95 12.07
N VAL A 89 3.57 6.36 13.14
CA VAL A 89 4.37 5.51 14.03
C VAL A 89 3.76 5.39 15.42
N GLY A 90 3.98 4.24 16.07
CA GLY A 90 3.47 3.95 17.41
C GLY A 90 3.60 2.46 17.74
N GLU A 91 3.40 2.11 19.01
CA GLU A 91 3.52 0.74 19.52
C GLU A 91 2.52 -0.24 18.86
N SER A 92 2.77 -1.55 18.99
CA SER A 92 1.81 -2.56 18.54
C SER A 92 0.45 -2.34 19.22
N GLY A 93 -0.64 -2.40 18.46
CA GLY A 93 -1.98 -2.15 18.98
C GLY A 93 -2.38 -0.68 19.15
N SER A 94 -1.52 0.29 18.81
CA SER A 94 -1.81 1.74 18.93
C SER A 94 -2.86 2.29 17.95
N GLY A 95 -3.49 1.43 17.13
CA GLY A 95 -4.53 1.84 16.19
C GLY A 95 -4.06 2.27 14.79
N LYS A 96 -2.78 2.08 14.42
CA LYS A 96 -2.25 2.46 13.08
C LYS A 96 -3.04 1.86 11.91
N SER A 97 -3.19 0.53 11.89
CA SER A 97 -3.98 -0.18 10.87
C SER A 97 -5.45 0.23 10.92
N THR A 98 -5.99 0.47 12.13
CA THR A 98 -7.35 0.98 12.33
C THR A 98 -7.54 2.36 11.69
N THR A 99 -6.58 3.26 11.83
CA THR A 99 -6.57 4.56 11.16
C THR A 99 -6.61 4.39 9.65
N GLY A 100 -5.74 3.57 9.06
CA GLY A 100 -5.74 3.29 7.62
C GLY A 100 -7.09 2.77 7.11
N LEU A 101 -7.69 1.80 7.81
CA LEU A 101 -9.02 1.26 7.46
C LEU A 101 -10.15 2.30 7.59
N ALA A 102 -10.06 3.21 8.56
CA ALA A 102 -11.02 4.29 8.75
C ALA A 102 -10.94 5.33 7.62
N LEU A 103 -9.73 5.70 7.18
CA LEU A 103 -9.51 6.60 6.04
C LEU A 103 -10.08 6.02 4.74
N LEU A 104 -9.99 4.70 4.56
CA LEU A 104 -10.58 3.98 3.42
C LEU A 104 -12.10 3.80 3.53
N ARG A 105 -12.73 4.28 4.61
CA ARG A 105 -14.15 4.07 4.92
C ARG A 105 -14.55 2.58 4.90
N LEU A 106 -13.63 1.70 5.30
CA LEU A 106 -13.88 0.26 5.44
C LEU A 106 -14.45 -0.09 6.81
N ILE A 107 -14.16 0.73 7.82
CA ILE A 107 -14.78 0.68 9.15
C ILE A 107 -15.48 2.01 9.45
N ARG A 108 -16.42 1.99 10.40
CA ARG A 108 -17.07 3.21 10.86
C ARG A 108 -16.08 4.06 11.66
N SER A 109 -16.14 5.36 11.44
CA SER A 109 -15.39 6.37 12.17
C SER A 109 -16.24 7.62 12.36
N GLU A 110 -15.89 8.39 13.39
CA GLU A 110 -16.34 9.75 13.64
C GLU A 110 -15.23 10.73 13.21
N GLY A 111 -15.58 12.00 13.02
CA GLY A 111 -14.69 13.03 12.48
C GLY A 111 -14.86 13.24 10.97
N ARG A 112 -14.20 14.28 10.45
CA ARG A 112 -14.26 14.68 9.04
C ARG A 112 -13.11 14.07 8.26
N ILE A 113 -13.40 13.51 7.09
CA ILE A 113 -12.39 12.96 6.17
C ILE A 113 -12.69 13.55 4.80
N VAL A 114 -11.83 14.44 4.31
CA VAL A 114 -11.97 15.05 2.98
C VAL A 114 -10.85 14.58 2.08
N PHE A 115 -11.21 14.11 0.90
CA PHE A 115 -10.28 13.69 -0.13
C PHE A 115 -10.53 14.52 -1.38
N ASP A 116 -9.51 15.26 -1.82
CA ASP A 116 -9.55 16.10 -3.01
C ASP A 116 -10.77 17.05 -3.03
N GLY A 117 -10.98 17.75 -1.90
CA GLY A 117 -12.11 18.65 -1.68
C GLY A 117 -13.48 17.96 -1.42
N GLN A 118 -13.58 16.63 -1.52
CA GLN A 118 -14.81 15.89 -1.30
C GLN A 118 -14.85 15.23 0.09
N SER A 119 -15.87 15.53 0.91
CA SER A 119 -16.11 14.83 2.17
C SER A 119 -16.47 13.37 1.92
N LEU A 120 -15.65 12.44 2.40
CA LEU A 120 -15.86 10.99 2.31
C LEU A 120 -16.72 10.45 3.45
N ASP A 121 -16.73 11.15 4.59
CA ASP A 121 -17.48 10.76 5.78
C ASP A 121 -19.00 10.81 5.59
N THR A 122 -19.47 11.64 4.65
CA THR A 122 -20.90 11.80 4.30
C THR A 122 -21.37 10.85 3.20
N LEU A 123 -20.45 10.16 2.50
CA LEU A 123 -20.79 9.32 1.36
C LEU A 123 -21.26 7.94 1.77
N ASN A 124 -22.31 7.45 1.10
CA ASN A 124 -22.72 6.07 1.20
C ASN A 124 -21.83 5.14 0.34
N ARG A 125 -22.00 3.82 0.50
CA ARG A 125 -21.19 2.81 -0.21
C ARG A 125 -21.21 2.97 -1.73
N ARG A 126 -22.34 3.33 -2.34
CA ARG A 126 -22.44 3.50 -3.80
C ARG A 126 -21.71 4.76 -4.25
N GLN A 127 -21.82 5.85 -3.49
CA GLN A 127 -21.12 7.11 -3.77
C GLN A 127 -19.61 7.03 -3.57
N LEU A 128 -19.13 6.09 -2.74
CA LEU A 128 -17.69 5.83 -2.59
C LEU A 128 -17.09 5.04 -3.76
N LEU A 129 -17.88 4.26 -4.52
CA LEU A 129 -17.36 3.41 -5.60
C LEU A 129 -16.54 4.19 -6.65
N PRO A 130 -16.99 5.36 -7.15
CA PRO A 130 -16.20 6.15 -8.09
C PRO A 130 -14.91 6.70 -7.49
N VAL A 131 -14.83 6.92 -6.17
CA VAL A 131 -13.63 7.47 -5.51
C VAL A 131 -12.60 6.38 -5.22
N ARG A 132 -13.05 5.14 -4.98
CA ARG A 132 -12.19 4.03 -4.54
C ARG A 132 -10.99 3.74 -5.46
N HIS A 133 -11.12 3.89 -6.77
CA HIS A 133 -9.97 3.64 -7.66
C HIS A 133 -8.82 4.64 -7.42
N ARG A 134 -9.11 5.82 -6.87
CA ARG A 134 -8.12 6.86 -6.55
C ARG A 134 -7.44 6.63 -5.19
N ILE A 135 -7.99 5.76 -4.34
CA ILE A 135 -7.48 5.46 -3.00
C ILE A 135 -7.24 3.97 -2.87
N GLN A 136 -5.99 3.55 -2.86
CA GLN A 136 -5.61 2.14 -2.81
C GLN A 136 -4.87 1.80 -1.52
N VAL A 137 -4.85 0.52 -1.18
CA VAL A 137 -4.21 0.02 0.05
C VAL A 137 -3.38 -1.21 -0.25
N VAL A 138 -2.23 -1.29 0.38
CA VAL A 138 -1.37 -2.48 0.39
C VAL A 138 -1.27 -2.96 1.85
N PHE A 139 -1.85 -4.13 2.13
CA PHE A 139 -1.90 -4.72 3.47
C PHE A 139 -0.65 -5.56 3.78
N GLN A 140 -0.41 -5.78 5.08
CA GLN A 140 0.76 -6.46 5.65
C GLN A 140 0.98 -7.90 5.17
N ASP A 141 -0.10 -8.69 5.04
CA ASP A 141 -0.01 -10.09 4.62
C ASP A 141 -0.54 -10.26 3.19
N PRO A 142 0.35 -10.24 2.17
CA PRO A 142 -0.08 -10.47 0.80
C PRO A 142 -0.75 -11.84 0.63
N ASN A 143 -0.43 -12.86 1.44
CA ASN A 143 -1.06 -14.18 1.33
C ASN A 143 -2.56 -14.13 1.68
N SER A 144 -2.94 -13.34 2.67
CA SER A 144 -4.35 -13.15 3.04
C SER A 144 -5.14 -12.31 2.01
N SER A 145 -4.44 -11.44 1.26
CA SER A 145 -5.07 -10.47 0.36
C SER A 145 -5.18 -10.93 -1.10
N LEU A 146 -4.39 -11.94 -1.50
CA LEU A 146 -4.38 -12.49 -2.85
C LEU A 146 -5.30 -13.72 -2.91
N ASN A 147 -6.28 -13.70 -3.81
CA ASN A 147 -7.17 -14.86 -3.99
C ASN A 147 -6.38 -16.02 -4.63
N PRO A 148 -6.19 -17.16 -3.92
CA PRO A 148 -5.34 -18.26 -4.41
C PRO A 148 -5.93 -18.98 -5.64
N ARG A 149 -7.21 -18.74 -5.95
CA ARG A 149 -7.89 -19.31 -7.12
C ARG A 149 -7.67 -18.51 -8.40
N LEU A 150 -7.02 -17.35 -8.31
CA LEU A 150 -6.75 -16.48 -9.44
C LEU A 150 -5.26 -16.49 -9.75
N ASN A 151 -4.93 -16.42 -11.03
CA ASN A 151 -3.55 -16.18 -11.45
C ASN A 151 -3.17 -14.70 -11.30
N VAL A 152 -1.88 -14.39 -11.44
CA VAL A 152 -1.37 -13.02 -11.26
C VAL A 152 -2.02 -12.02 -12.22
N LEU A 153 -2.26 -12.40 -13.47
CA LEU A 153 -2.98 -11.56 -14.45
C LEU A 153 -4.36 -11.16 -13.93
N GLN A 154 -5.16 -12.13 -13.50
CA GLN A 154 -6.51 -11.94 -12.99
C GLN A 154 -6.54 -11.09 -11.71
N ILE A 155 -5.58 -11.31 -10.81
CA ILE A 155 -5.44 -10.56 -9.56
C ILE A 155 -5.16 -9.08 -9.84
N ILE A 156 -4.21 -8.81 -10.73
CA ILE A 156 -3.79 -7.43 -11.02
C ILE A 156 -4.87 -6.73 -11.87
N GLU A 157 -5.48 -7.38 -12.86
CA GLU A 157 -6.49 -6.73 -13.72
C GLU A 157 -7.85 -6.52 -13.04
N GLU A 158 -8.10 -7.11 -11.86
CA GLU A 158 -9.40 -7.07 -11.17
C GLU A 158 -9.92 -5.64 -11.02
N GLY A 159 -9.05 -4.71 -10.63
CA GLY A 159 -9.38 -3.29 -10.50
C GLY A 159 -9.77 -2.66 -11.84
N LEU A 160 -9.03 -2.95 -12.91
CA LEU A 160 -9.31 -2.44 -14.26
C LEU A 160 -10.67 -2.92 -14.77
N ARG A 161 -11.04 -4.18 -14.51
CA ARG A 161 -12.33 -4.72 -14.94
C ARG A 161 -13.51 -3.97 -14.32
N VAL A 162 -13.36 -3.50 -13.07
CA VAL A 162 -14.42 -2.79 -12.34
C VAL A 162 -14.44 -1.30 -12.69
N HIS A 163 -13.28 -0.67 -12.76
CA HIS A 163 -13.18 0.80 -12.86
C HIS A 163 -12.90 1.31 -14.29
N GLN A 164 -12.47 0.45 -15.20
CA GLN A 164 -12.20 0.77 -16.61
C GLN A 164 -12.82 -0.30 -17.54
N PRO A 165 -14.16 -0.48 -17.51
CA PRO A 165 -14.84 -1.55 -18.23
C PRO A 165 -14.75 -1.42 -19.77
N THR A 166 -14.35 -0.25 -20.27
CA THR A 166 -14.16 0.00 -21.70
C THR A 166 -12.90 -0.63 -22.27
N LEU A 167 -11.95 -1.07 -21.42
CA LEU A 167 -10.74 -1.73 -21.89
C LEU A 167 -11.05 -3.14 -22.42
N SER A 168 -10.42 -3.51 -23.52
CA SER A 168 -10.41 -4.88 -24.00
C SER A 168 -9.53 -5.77 -23.11
N GLY A 169 -9.69 -7.09 -23.23
CA GLY A 169 -8.82 -8.05 -22.53
C GLY A 169 -7.34 -7.85 -22.87
N ALA A 170 -7.03 -7.63 -24.16
CA ALA A 170 -5.66 -7.37 -24.61
C ALA A 170 -5.09 -6.06 -24.05
N GLN A 171 -5.91 -5.01 -23.94
CA GLN A 171 -5.48 -3.73 -23.34
C GLN A 171 -5.21 -3.88 -21.84
N ARG A 172 -6.04 -4.62 -21.11
CA ARG A 172 -5.81 -4.92 -19.68
C ARG A 172 -4.54 -5.73 -19.49
N GLU A 173 -4.35 -6.79 -20.27
CA GLU A 173 -3.13 -7.61 -20.20
C GLU A 173 -1.87 -6.77 -20.46
N GLN A 174 -1.91 -5.85 -21.43
CA GLN A 174 -0.77 -4.96 -21.68
C GLN A 174 -0.46 -4.05 -20.48
N GLN A 175 -1.48 -3.50 -19.82
CA GLN A 175 -1.28 -2.70 -18.60
C GLN A 175 -0.75 -3.55 -17.45
N VAL A 176 -1.22 -4.80 -17.32
CA VAL A 176 -0.70 -5.75 -16.32
C VAL A 176 0.78 -6.03 -16.55
N LYS A 177 1.19 -6.30 -17.81
CA LYS A 177 2.61 -6.50 -18.14
C LYS A 177 3.44 -5.26 -17.78
N ALA A 178 2.95 -4.06 -18.09
CA ALA A 178 3.63 -2.81 -17.77
C ALA A 178 3.84 -2.63 -16.26
N VAL A 179 2.79 -2.79 -15.45
CA VAL A 179 2.90 -2.63 -13.99
C VAL A 179 3.74 -3.75 -13.35
N MET A 180 3.71 -4.98 -13.89
CA MET A 180 4.60 -6.05 -13.45
C MET A 180 6.07 -5.68 -13.63
N MET A 181 6.44 -5.13 -14.79
CA MET A 181 7.81 -4.63 -15.02
C MET A 181 8.16 -3.50 -14.06
N GLU A 182 7.22 -2.57 -13.82
CA GLU A 182 7.42 -1.44 -12.91
C GLU A 182 7.74 -1.88 -11.48
N VAL A 183 7.09 -2.95 -11.00
CA VAL A 183 7.36 -3.54 -9.67
C VAL A 183 8.49 -4.58 -9.69
N GLY A 184 9.14 -4.80 -10.82
CA GLY A 184 10.25 -5.75 -10.97
C GLY A 184 9.82 -7.22 -10.91
N LEU A 185 8.68 -7.55 -11.50
CA LEU A 185 8.21 -8.91 -11.79
C LEU A 185 8.35 -9.20 -13.29
N ASP A 186 8.63 -10.46 -13.63
CA ASP A 186 8.67 -10.92 -15.01
C ASP A 186 7.24 -11.10 -15.57
N PRO A 187 6.83 -10.33 -16.61
CA PRO A 187 5.49 -10.42 -17.20
C PRO A 187 5.15 -11.79 -17.78
N GLU A 188 6.13 -12.62 -18.14
CA GLU A 188 5.87 -13.98 -18.64
C GLU A 188 5.33 -14.91 -17.55
N THR A 189 5.53 -14.54 -16.29
CA THR A 189 5.00 -15.30 -15.14
C THR A 189 3.54 -14.97 -14.79
N ARG A 190 2.88 -14.05 -15.52
CA ARG A 190 1.52 -13.55 -15.18
C ARG A 190 0.43 -14.64 -15.11
N HIS A 191 0.64 -15.77 -15.78
CA HIS A 191 -0.32 -16.89 -15.78
C HIS A 191 -0.11 -17.86 -14.61
N ARG A 192 0.96 -17.69 -13.83
CA ARG A 192 1.23 -18.46 -12.62
C ARG A 192 0.33 -18.01 -11.47
N TYR A 193 0.16 -18.90 -10.50
CA TYR A 193 -0.58 -18.65 -9.27
C TYR A 193 0.32 -18.07 -8.17
N PRO A 194 -0.23 -17.31 -7.20
CA PRO A 194 0.54 -16.70 -6.12
C PRO A 194 1.43 -17.67 -5.31
N ALA A 195 1.04 -18.93 -5.19
CA ALA A 195 1.79 -19.97 -4.49
C ALA A 195 3.16 -20.26 -5.14
N GLU A 196 3.31 -19.97 -6.44
CA GLU A 196 4.53 -20.22 -7.22
C GLU A 196 5.57 -19.08 -7.09
N PHE A 197 5.26 -18.05 -6.30
CA PHE A 197 6.12 -16.88 -6.09
C PHE A 197 6.74 -16.89 -4.69
N SER A 198 7.89 -16.22 -4.52
CA SER A 198 8.44 -15.95 -3.19
C SER A 198 7.57 -14.95 -2.42
N GLY A 199 7.77 -14.83 -1.10
CA GLY A 199 7.05 -13.84 -0.28
C GLY A 199 7.21 -12.40 -0.80
N GLY A 200 8.45 -12.00 -1.14
CA GLY A 200 8.73 -10.68 -1.70
C GLY A 200 8.09 -10.45 -3.09
N GLN A 201 8.02 -11.49 -3.92
CA GLN A 201 7.31 -11.41 -5.20
C GLN A 201 5.80 -11.28 -5.01
N ARG A 202 5.20 -11.99 -4.04
CA ARG A 202 3.78 -11.82 -3.66
C ARG A 202 3.49 -10.40 -3.17
N GLN A 203 4.40 -9.79 -2.42
CA GLN A 203 4.28 -8.38 -2.02
C GLN A 203 4.27 -7.46 -3.24
N ARG A 204 5.18 -7.67 -4.20
CA ARG A 204 5.19 -6.90 -5.45
C ARG A 204 3.91 -7.08 -6.26
N ILE A 205 3.31 -8.28 -6.27
CA ILE A 205 2.00 -8.52 -6.90
C ILE A 205 0.92 -7.68 -6.20
N ALA A 206 0.90 -7.63 -4.87
CA ALA A 206 -0.04 -6.80 -4.11
C ALA A 206 0.13 -5.30 -4.41
N VAL A 207 1.38 -4.83 -4.52
CA VAL A 207 1.67 -3.43 -4.92
C VAL A 207 1.24 -3.17 -6.35
N ALA A 208 1.52 -4.07 -7.30
CA ALA A 208 1.09 -3.93 -8.69
C ALA A 208 -0.44 -3.84 -8.83
N ARG A 209 -1.18 -4.64 -8.06
CA ARG A 209 -2.65 -4.59 -7.99
C ARG A 209 -3.15 -3.23 -7.53
N ALA A 210 -2.46 -2.57 -6.60
CA ALA A 210 -2.82 -1.21 -6.17
C ALA A 210 -2.44 -0.16 -7.23
N LEU A 211 -1.25 -0.26 -7.82
CA LEU A 211 -0.71 0.72 -8.76
C LEU A 211 -1.39 0.74 -10.14
N ILE A 212 -1.94 -0.39 -10.58
CA ILE A 212 -2.55 -0.47 -11.92
C ILE A 212 -3.69 0.52 -12.14
N LEU A 213 -4.37 0.92 -11.06
CA LEU A 213 -5.44 1.92 -11.08
C LEU A 213 -4.94 3.37 -11.10
N LYS A 214 -3.62 3.58 -11.01
CA LYS A 214 -2.95 4.89 -10.92
C LYS A 214 -3.57 5.77 -9.82
N PRO A 215 -3.59 5.29 -8.57
CA PRO A 215 -4.25 6.00 -7.48
C PRO A 215 -3.56 7.32 -7.14
N SER A 216 -4.33 8.28 -6.63
CA SER A 216 -3.79 9.52 -6.08
C SER A 216 -3.28 9.33 -4.65
N LEU A 217 -3.87 8.40 -3.88
CA LEU A 217 -3.50 8.07 -2.51
C LEU A 217 -3.27 6.57 -2.36
N ILE A 218 -2.13 6.20 -1.78
CA ILE A 218 -1.82 4.81 -1.40
C ILE A 218 -1.56 4.76 0.10
N ILE A 219 -2.27 3.86 0.78
CA ILE A 219 -2.04 3.56 2.20
C ILE A 219 -1.24 2.27 2.28
N LEU A 220 -0.09 2.33 2.95
CA LEU A 220 0.77 1.19 3.20
C LEU A 220 0.66 0.81 4.67
N ASP A 221 0.15 -0.40 4.95
CA ASP A 221 0.16 -0.94 6.31
C ASP A 221 1.45 -1.77 6.50
N GLU A 222 2.34 -1.30 7.38
CA GLU A 222 3.70 -1.81 7.64
C GLU A 222 4.53 -2.21 6.39
N PRO A 223 4.93 -1.24 5.54
CA PRO A 223 5.69 -1.53 4.32
C PRO A 223 7.11 -2.07 4.60
N THR A 224 7.62 -1.96 5.83
CA THR A 224 9.04 -2.20 6.13
C THR A 224 9.38 -3.63 6.55
N SER A 225 8.41 -4.46 6.89
CA SER A 225 8.66 -5.83 7.37
C SER A 225 8.97 -6.83 6.24
N SER A 226 8.59 -6.51 5.00
CA SER A 226 8.60 -7.47 3.88
C SER A 226 9.06 -6.92 2.52
N LEU A 227 9.49 -5.66 2.43
CA LEU A 227 10.04 -5.07 1.20
C LEU A 227 11.55 -5.31 1.06
N ASP A 228 11.96 -5.95 -0.05
CA ASP A 228 13.36 -6.01 -0.46
C ASP A 228 13.92 -4.58 -0.61
N LYS A 229 15.12 -4.35 -0.05
CA LYS A 229 15.86 -3.07 -0.04
C LYS A 229 15.82 -2.26 -1.37
N PRO A 230 15.94 -2.85 -2.58
CA PRO A 230 15.95 -2.11 -3.84
C PRO A 230 14.64 -1.37 -4.18
N PHE A 231 13.50 -1.78 -3.62
CA PHE A 231 12.19 -1.20 -3.93
C PHE A 231 11.87 0.02 -3.06
N ARG A 232 12.49 0.12 -1.87
CA ARG A 232 12.25 1.17 -0.88
C ARG A 232 12.47 2.60 -1.44
N ARG A 233 13.46 2.75 -2.32
CA ARG A 233 13.81 4.03 -2.97
C ARG A 233 12.76 4.59 -3.93
N ARG A 234 11.80 3.78 -4.40
CA ARG A 234 10.76 4.23 -5.35
C ARG A 234 9.51 4.81 -4.67
N PHE A 235 9.32 4.55 -3.37
CA PHE A 235 8.11 4.94 -2.61
C PHE A 235 8.36 5.94 -1.50
N LEU A 236 9.63 6.15 -1.14
CA LEU A 236 10.04 7.26 -0.29
C LEU A 236 10.73 8.26 -1.22
N PRO A 237 10.12 9.43 -1.50
CA PRO A 237 10.86 10.50 -2.13
C PRO A 237 12.09 10.81 -1.26
N SER A 238 13.24 10.98 -1.92
CA SER A 238 14.46 11.46 -1.30
C SER A 238 14.22 12.78 -0.58
#